data_AF-A0A0R0LB18-F1
#
_entry.id   AF-A0A0R0LB18-F1
#
_cell.length_a   1.000
_cell.length_b   1.000
_cell.length_c   1.000
_cell.angle_alpha   90.00
_cell.angle_beta   90.00
_cell.angle_gamma   90.00
#
_symmetry.space_group_name_H-M   'P 1'
#
loop_
_entity.id
_entity.type
_entity.pdbx_description
1 polymer ?
#
loop_
_entity_poly.entity_id
_entity_poly.type
_entity_poly.pdbx_seq_one_letter_code
_entity_poly.pdbx_strand_id
1 'polypeptide(L)'
;MVTRSTSKLINVINEDSDQNSDNTTEIGSVSEKNINPINSKHWKTPSKLYYQRPTAPDLLLEERGYTYWDYVDAWTKVFWHQNTRFKHSWLIYFKTNTIYNFPNWFLQWWDFFGPIPEIFPETVQQGFAQFKKQYNSQESRIPADLQYFSSFALSWIFSWQYRYSKTEKTNQYPSLQRHAFVKWWTQFDSSKADPEQVKLWFRSHPEFLKAADPETSVFLNQKSHLTAFLAGSTSKEVLAKNLKEVLQMLQQEEEASSSKKEETSSAEEEEEDPFYQNEDDCFGICLD
;
A
#
# COMPACT_ATOMS: atom_id res chain seq x y z
N MET A 1 14.02 6.32 -38.47
CA MET A 1 15.33 6.82 -38.00
C MET A 1 15.36 6.64 -36.50
N VAL A 2 16.10 5.64 -36.01
CA VAL A 2 16.17 5.28 -34.59
C VAL A 2 17.39 5.98 -34.00
N THR A 3 17.18 6.95 -33.13
CA THR A 3 18.25 7.53 -32.31
C THR A 3 18.06 7.07 -30.88
N ARG A 4 18.85 6.07 -30.51
CA ARG A 4 18.98 5.50 -29.17
C ARG A 4 20.40 5.82 -28.72
N SER A 5 20.58 6.63 -27.67
CA SER A 5 21.84 6.60 -26.90
C SER A 5 21.74 7.26 -25.53
N THR A 6 21.69 6.36 -24.53
CA THR A 6 22.28 6.37 -23.19
C THR A 6 22.50 7.67 -22.40
N SER A 7 21.78 7.69 -21.28
CA SER A 7 22.03 8.34 -20.00
C SER A 7 23.48 8.18 -19.51
N LYS A 8 24.13 9.30 -19.15
CA LYS A 8 25.30 9.33 -18.28
C LYS A 8 24.99 10.21 -17.07
N LEU A 9 24.95 9.56 -15.91
CA LEU A 9 25.01 10.14 -14.57
C LEU A 9 26.29 10.95 -14.41
N ILE A 10 26.21 12.23 -14.06
CA ILE A 10 27.26 12.94 -13.32
C ILE A 10 26.56 13.82 -12.29
N ASN A 11 26.55 13.36 -11.04
CA ASN A 11 26.32 14.19 -9.87
C ASN A 11 27.54 15.11 -9.72
N VAL A 12 27.35 16.42 -9.90
CA VAL A 12 28.30 17.44 -9.43
C VAL A 12 27.56 18.25 -8.38
N ILE A 13 27.73 17.87 -7.12
CA ILE A 13 27.41 18.71 -5.97
C ILE A 13 28.67 19.54 -5.75
N ASN A 14 28.64 20.79 -6.22
CA ASN A 14 29.63 21.77 -5.81
C ASN A 14 29.16 22.39 -4.49
N GLU A 15 30.03 22.26 -3.51
CA GLU A 15 30.01 22.90 -2.21
C GLU A 15 30.15 24.43 -2.30
N ASP A 16 29.81 25.05 -1.17
CA ASP A 16 30.20 26.37 -0.69
C ASP A 16 29.52 27.61 -1.27
N SER A 17 28.53 28.10 -0.52
CA SER A 17 28.50 29.51 -0.10
C SER A 17 27.70 29.64 1.20
N ASP A 18 28.45 29.62 2.29
CA ASP A 18 28.04 30.12 3.61
C ASP A 18 27.56 31.57 3.51
N GLN A 19 26.36 31.87 4.02
CA GLN A 19 26.14 33.12 4.76
C GLN A 19 25.22 32.87 5.96
N ASN A 20 25.86 32.93 7.12
CA ASN A 20 25.32 33.00 8.46
C ASN A 20 24.59 34.34 8.68
N SER A 21 23.42 34.30 9.35
CA SER A 21 22.92 35.43 10.12
C SER A 21 22.35 34.96 11.46
N ASP A 22 22.97 35.49 12.51
CA ASP A 22 22.76 35.19 13.92
C ASP A 22 21.40 35.67 14.45
N ASN A 23 20.81 34.95 15.41
CA ASN A 23 20.70 35.43 16.81
C ASN A 23 19.83 34.50 17.69
N THR A 24 20.57 33.68 18.45
CA THR A 24 20.44 33.28 19.86
C THR A 24 19.22 33.76 20.67
N THR A 25 18.55 32.81 21.32
CA THR A 25 17.89 33.03 22.61
C THR A 25 18.20 31.83 23.52
N GLU A 26 18.70 32.15 24.70
CA GLU A 26 19.22 31.27 25.76
C GLU A 26 18.23 30.20 26.23
N ILE A 27 18.73 29.06 26.72
CA ILE A 27 18.42 28.45 28.04
C ILE A 27 19.36 27.24 28.23
N GLY A 28 19.99 27.19 29.40
CA GLY A 28 21.21 26.44 29.71
C GLY A 28 21.18 24.93 29.47
N SER A 29 22.27 24.42 28.91
CA SER A 29 22.58 22.99 28.80
C SER A 29 23.92 22.72 29.46
N VAL A 30 23.92 21.69 30.29
CA VAL A 30 24.97 21.21 31.17
C VAL A 30 26.27 20.95 30.40
N SER A 31 27.39 21.33 31.02
CA SER A 31 28.75 21.24 30.51
C SER A 31 29.12 19.83 30.03
N GLU A 32 29.14 19.65 28.71
CA GLU A 32 29.81 18.52 28.07
C GLU A 32 31.29 18.60 28.41
N LYS A 33 31.73 17.70 29.29
CA LYS A 33 33.15 17.42 29.49
C LYS A 33 33.70 16.99 28.13
N ASN A 34 34.52 17.85 27.53
CA ASN A 34 35.27 17.62 26.31
C ASN A 34 36.06 16.31 26.43
N ILE A 35 35.46 15.20 25.99
CA ILE A 35 36.17 13.96 25.74
C ILE A 35 37.03 14.25 24.53
N ASN A 36 38.34 14.35 24.73
CA ASN A 36 39.31 14.61 23.67
C ASN A 36 39.00 13.70 22.47
N PRO A 37 38.69 14.26 21.30
CA PRO A 37 38.29 13.49 20.14
C PRO A 37 39.43 12.57 19.74
N ILE A 38 39.15 11.27 19.77
CA ILE A 38 40.10 10.20 19.49
C ILE A 38 40.68 10.44 18.09
N ASN A 39 41.95 10.87 18.05
CA ASN A 39 42.66 11.20 16.82
C ASN A 39 42.76 9.97 15.91
N SER A 40 42.14 10.08 14.73
CA SER A 40 42.04 9.01 13.72
C SER A 40 43.40 8.54 13.16
N LYS A 41 44.49 9.29 13.39
CA LYS A 41 45.83 8.88 12.96
C LYS A 41 46.32 7.59 13.63
N HIS A 42 45.83 7.25 14.82
CA HIS A 42 46.19 5.99 15.49
C HIS A 42 45.49 4.74 14.93
N TRP A 43 44.51 4.91 14.04
CA TRP A 43 43.72 3.79 13.49
C TRP A 43 44.36 3.12 12.28
N LYS A 44 45.48 3.65 11.76
CA LYS A 44 46.22 3.06 10.64
C LYS A 44 47.06 1.87 11.08
N THR A 45 46.42 0.77 11.49
CA THR A 45 46.83 -0.65 11.35
C THR A 45 46.19 -1.48 12.47
N PRO A 46 45.03 -2.06 12.18
CA PRO A 46 45.01 -3.52 12.15
C PRO A 46 44.35 -4.04 10.88
N SER A 47 44.94 -5.07 10.27
CA SER A 47 44.43 -5.73 9.06
C SER A 47 43.04 -6.36 9.23
N LYS A 48 42.54 -6.49 10.47
CA LYS A 48 41.17 -6.88 10.80
C LYS A 48 40.55 -5.81 11.68
N LEU A 49 39.62 -5.02 11.11
CA LEU A 49 38.91 -3.95 11.82
C LEU A 49 37.91 -4.48 12.85
N TYR A 50 37.43 -5.71 12.67
CA TYR A 50 36.42 -6.32 13.51
C TYR A 50 36.85 -7.73 13.90
N TYR A 51 36.91 -7.97 15.21
CA TYR A 51 36.97 -9.30 15.78
C TYR A 51 35.55 -9.66 16.22
N GLN A 52 35.08 -10.83 15.80
CA GLN A 52 33.85 -11.39 16.34
C GLN A 52 34.03 -11.55 17.84
N ARG A 53 33.17 -10.92 18.64
CA ARG A 53 33.13 -11.08 20.10
C ARG A 53 32.22 -12.28 20.39
N PRO A 54 32.73 -13.42 20.85
CA PRO A 54 31.89 -14.51 21.31
C PRO A 54 31.21 -14.02 22.59
N THR A 55 29.97 -13.54 22.47
CA THR A 55 29.23 -12.99 23.62
C THR A 55 28.48 -14.11 24.36
N ALA A 56 28.60 -15.34 23.88
CA ALA A 56 28.27 -16.56 24.60
C ALA A 56 29.26 -17.66 24.18
N PRO A 57 29.62 -18.60 25.08
CA PRO A 57 30.35 -19.80 24.69
C PRO A 57 29.58 -20.49 23.56
N ASP A 58 30.31 -21.14 22.66
CA ASP A 58 29.94 -21.73 21.35
C ASP A 58 28.82 -22.79 21.38
N LEU A 59 28.03 -22.80 22.45
CA LEU A 59 26.84 -23.60 22.63
C LEU A 59 25.66 -22.83 22.03
N LEU A 60 25.30 -23.18 20.79
CA LEU A 60 23.99 -22.96 20.15
C LEU A 60 23.72 -21.58 19.53
N LEU A 61 24.75 -20.91 18.99
CA LEU A 61 24.52 -19.81 18.02
C LEU A 61 24.49 -20.34 16.58
N GLU A 62 25.10 -21.50 16.32
CA GLU A 62 24.72 -22.34 15.19
C GLU A 62 23.40 -23.06 15.56
N GLU A 63 22.36 -22.86 14.74
CA GLU A 63 21.15 -23.69 14.63
C GLU A 63 19.90 -23.43 15.49
N ARG A 64 19.83 -22.41 16.35
CA ARG A 64 18.48 -21.86 16.66
C ARG A 64 18.03 -20.99 15.49
N GLY A 65 17.74 -21.64 14.36
CA GLY A 65 17.13 -21.01 13.21
C GLY A 65 15.85 -20.30 13.65
N TYR A 66 15.62 -19.11 13.10
CA TYR A 66 14.33 -18.45 13.27
C TYR A 66 13.29 -19.22 12.46
N THR A 67 12.23 -19.64 13.13
CA THR A 67 11.07 -20.23 12.47
C THR A 67 10.22 -19.15 11.82
N TYR A 68 9.29 -19.56 10.97
CA TYR A 68 8.29 -18.64 10.41
C TYR A 68 7.49 -17.92 11.51
N TRP A 69 7.20 -18.61 12.61
CA TRP A 69 6.48 -18.03 13.76
C TRP A 69 7.29 -16.96 14.49
N ASP A 70 8.62 -17.16 14.62
CA ASP A 70 9.50 -16.14 15.17
C ASP A 70 9.51 -14.87 14.30
N TYR A 71 9.40 -15.04 12.98
CA TYR A 71 9.29 -13.92 12.04
C TYR A 71 7.97 -13.16 12.19
N VAL A 72 6.84 -13.87 12.25
CA VAL A 72 5.51 -13.25 12.46
C VAL A 72 5.50 -12.48 13.80
N ASP A 73 5.99 -13.13 14.86
CA ASP A 73 6.08 -12.52 16.20
C ASP A 73 7.01 -11.28 16.21
N ALA A 74 8.14 -11.34 15.52
CA ALA A 74 9.03 -10.19 15.36
C ALA A 74 8.33 -9.01 14.66
N TRP A 75 7.55 -9.28 13.60
CA TRP A 75 6.74 -8.26 12.92
C TRP A 75 5.68 -7.65 13.82
N THR A 76 5.01 -8.46 14.63
CA THR A 76 4.03 -7.96 15.59
C THR A 76 4.71 -7.10 16.66
N LYS A 77 5.88 -7.50 17.16
CA LYS A 77 6.58 -6.82 18.26
C LYS A 77 7.34 -5.56 17.84
N VAL A 78 7.90 -5.51 16.63
CA VAL A 78 8.76 -4.40 16.20
C VAL A 78 8.04 -3.06 16.22
N PHE A 79 6.78 -3.00 15.75
CA PHE A 79 6.01 -1.76 15.74
C PHE A 79 5.47 -1.35 17.11
N TRP A 80 5.44 -2.28 18.07
CA TRP A 80 5.20 -1.98 19.49
C TRP A 80 6.45 -1.55 20.24
N HIS A 81 7.63 -1.55 19.61
CA HIS A 81 8.81 -0.99 20.24
C HIS A 81 8.65 0.52 20.40
N GLN A 82 9.13 1.04 21.53
CA GLN A 82 9.11 2.44 21.87
C GLN A 82 10.41 2.83 22.54
N ASN A 83 10.90 4.04 22.25
CA ASN A 83 12.11 4.53 22.89
C ASN A 83 11.80 5.04 24.32
N THR A 84 12.84 5.24 25.13
CA THR A 84 12.73 5.73 26.51
C THR A 84 12.05 7.11 26.62
N ARG A 85 11.95 7.85 25.51
CA ARG A 85 11.34 9.18 25.45
C ARG A 85 9.90 9.18 24.95
N PHE A 86 9.34 8.02 24.57
CA PHE A 86 8.01 7.89 23.95
C PHE A 86 7.82 8.75 22.69
N LYS A 87 8.88 8.92 21.90
CA LYS A 87 8.89 9.75 20.67
C LYS A 87 9.27 8.97 19.42
N HIS A 88 9.31 7.64 19.49
CA HIS A 88 9.63 6.83 18.34
C HIS A 88 8.46 6.79 17.36
N SER A 89 8.79 6.84 16.06
CA SER A 89 7.86 6.72 14.95
C SER A 89 8.50 5.89 13.86
N TRP A 90 7.70 5.07 13.20
CA TRP A 90 8.10 4.20 12.11
C TRP A 90 7.73 4.83 10.77
N LEU A 91 8.68 4.95 9.85
CA LEU A 91 8.39 5.22 8.44
C LEU A 91 8.20 3.88 7.74
N ILE A 92 7.02 3.67 7.17
CA ILE A 92 6.65 2.42 6.49
C ILE A 92 6.43 2.75 5.02
N TYR A 93 7.00 1.92 4.16
CA TYR A 93 6.87 2.05 2.71
C TYR A 93 7.02 0.69 2.05
N PHE A 94 6.38 0.53 0.90
CA PHE A 94 6.58 -0.63 0.04
C PHE A 94 7.73 -0.37 -0.93
N LYS A 95 8.52 -1.41 -1.20
CA LYS A 95 9.52 -1.39 -2.26
C LYS A 95 8.82 -1.35 -3.63
N THR A 96 9.30 -0.50 -4.53
CA THR A 96 8.82 -0.40 -5.92
C THR A 96 9.18 -1.65 -6.73
N ASN A 97 8.46 -1.88 -7.83
CA ASN A 97 8.72 -2.97 -8.79
C ASN A 97 8.80 -4.36 -8.14
N THR A 98 7.98 -4.60 -7.11
CA THR A 98 7.94 -5.86 -6.37
C THR A 98 6.51 -6.37 -6.39
N ILE A 99 6.36 -7.64 -6.75
CA ILE A 99 5.07 -8.34 -6.66
C ILE A 99 4.99 -8.90 -5.24
N TYR A 100 3.96 -8.50 -4.50
CA TYR A 100 3.74 -8.95 -3.13
C TYR A 100 2.72 -10.08 -3.11
N ASN A 101 3.03 -11.13 -2.36
CA ASN A 101 2.05 -12.13 -1.94
C ASN A 101 1.86 -11.98 -0.44
N PHE A 102 0.75 -11.34 -0.03
CA PHE A 102 0.50 -11.00 1.36
C PHE A 102 -0.03 -12.21 2.13
N PRO A 103 0.67 -12.70 3.16
CA PRO A 103 0.13 -13.74 4.04
C PRO A 103 -0.98 -13.17 4.93
N ASN A 104 -1.83 -14.04 5.48
CA ASN A 104 -3.02 -13.63 6.24
C ASN A 104 -2.70 -12.80 7.48
N TRP A 105 -1.66 -13.16 8.22
CA TRP A 105 -1.23 -12.40 9.39
C TRP A 105 -0.81 -10.96 9.01
N PHE A 106 -0.37 -10.73 7.77
CA PHE A 106 -0.04 -9.39 7.29
C PHE A 106 -1.30 -8.56 7.03
N LEU A 107 -2.43 -9.19 6.68
CA LEU A 107 -3.72 -8.50 6.57
C LEU A 107 -4.18 -8.02 7.95
N GLN A 108 -4.08 -8.87 8.98
CA GLN A 108 -4.34 -8.45 10.36
C GLN A 108 -3.38 -7.34 10.80
N TRP A 109 -2.09 -7.45 10.47
CA TRP A 109 -1.13 -6.38 10.72
C TRP A 109 -1.54 -5.07 10.01
N TRP A 110 -1.99 -5.16 8.75
CA TRP A 110 -2.44 -4.01 7.97
C TRP A 110 -3.62 -3.30 8.63
N ASP A 111 -4.59 -4.03 9.17
CA ASP A 111 -5.74 -3.45 9.85
C ASP A 111 -5.35 -2.61 11.09
N PHE A 112 -4.25 -2.95 11.76
CA PHE A 112 -3.77 -2.23 12.95
C PHE A 112 -2.72 -1.14 12.67
N PHE A 113 -1.83 -1.37 11.72
CA PHE A 113 -0.65 -0.52 11.46
C PHE A 113 -0.71 0.24 10.13
N GLY A 114 -1.66 -0.15 9.28
CA GLY A 114 -1.90 0.47 7.98
C GLY A 114 -2.38 1.92 8.10
N PRO A 115 -2.30 2.67 7.00
CA PRO A 115 -2.78 4.02 6.91
C PRO A 115 -4.32 4.05 6.80
N ILE A 116 -4.91 5.20 7.13
CA ILE A 116 -6.36 5.42 7.01
C ILE A 116 -6.66 6.48 5.93
N PRO A 117 -7.82 6.42 5.24
CA PRO A 117 -8.14 7.36 4.16
C PRO A 117 -8.08 8.84 4.54
N GLU A 118 -8.31 9.17 5.82
CA GLU A 118 -8.34 10.53 6.35
C GLU A 118 -6.98 11.23 6.29
N ILE A 119 -5.87 10.48 6.18
CA ILE A 119 -4.55 11.08 6.05
C ILE A 119 -4.16 11.37 4.60
N PHE A 120 -4.93 10.90 3.61
CA PHE A 120 -4.53 11.01 2.20
C PHE A 120 -4.63 12.46 1.72
N PRO A 121 -3.63 12.97 0.98
CA PRO A 121 -3.78 14.24 0.28
C PRO A 121 -4.84 14.09 -0.83
N GLU A 122 -5.44 15.21 -1.22
CA GLU A 122 -6.57 15.24 -2.16
C GLU A 122 -6.32 14.44 -3.45
N THR A 123 -5.15 14.60 -4.07
CA THR A 123 -4.76 13.86 -5.29
C THR A 123 -4.79 12.34 -5.09
N VAL A 124 -4.26 11.86 -3.96
CA VAL A 124 -4.21 10.43 -3.63
C VAL A 124 -5.59 9.92 -3.24
N GLN A 125 -6.42 10.74 -2.60
CA GLN A 125 -7.79 10.40 -2.27
C GLN A 125 -8.63 10.21 -3.54
N GLN A 126 -8.48 11.10 -4.54
CA GLN A 126 -9.11 10.95 -5.85
C GLN A 126 -8.64 9.69 -6.58
N GLY A 127 -7.32 9.44 -6.58
CA GLY A 127 -6.73 8.23 -7.15
C GLY A 127 -7.27 6.96 -6.48
N PHE A 128 -7.32 6.95 -5.14
CA PHE A 128 -7.84 5.82 -4.36
C PHE A 128 -9.34 5.58 -4.60
N ALA A 129 -10.14 6.64 -4.69
CA ALA A 129 -11.56 6.52 -5.01
C ALA A 129 -11.77 5.89 -6.40
N GLN A 130 -10.98 6.30 -7.40
CA GLN A 130 -11.00 5.68 -8.72
C GLN A 130 -10.54 4.23 -8.68
N PHE A 131 -9.49 3.94 -7.92
CA PHE A 131 -8.96 2.59 -7.74
C PHE A 131 -10.00 1.65 -7.15
N LYS A 132 -10.60 2.04 -6.01
CA LYS A 132 -11.63 1.28 -5.33
C LYS A 132 -12.85 0.99 -6.21
N LYS A 133 -13.19 1.90 -7.13
CA LYS A 133 -14.30 1.69 -8.09
C LYS A 133 -14.00 0.62 -9.13
N GLN A 134 -12.75 0.53 -9.59
CA GLN A 134 -12.32 -0.38 -10.66
C GLN A 134 -11.77 -1.70 -10.14
N TYR A 135 -11.34 -1.75 -8.89
CA TYR A 135 -10.73 -2.93 -8.28
C TYR A 135 -11.73 -4.04 -7.99
N ASN A 136 -11.38 -5.28 -8.30
CA ASN A 136 -12.19 -6.46 -8.00
C ASN A 136 -12.04 -6.87 -6.52
N SER A 137 -12.81 -6.26 -5.63
CA SER A 137 -12.78 -6.59 -4.20
C SER A 137 -13.46 -7.92 -3.83
N GLN A 138 -14.24 -8.52 -4.75
CA GLN A 138 -14.97 -9.75 -4.48
C GLN A 138 -14.10 -10.98 -4.71
N GLU A 139 -13.35 -10.98 -5.80
CA GLU A 139 -12.42 -12.09 -6.10
C GLU A 139 -11.06 -11.91 -5.40
N SER A 140 -10.66 -10.68 -5.09
CA SER A 140 -9.38 -10.44 -4.45
C SER A 140 -9.46 -10.57 -2.94
N ARG A 141 -8.63 -11.48 -2.39
CA ARG A 141 -8.39 -11.60 -0.94
C ARG A 141 -7.75 -10.35 -0.33
N ILE A 142 -7.06 -9.54 -1.14
CA ILE A 142 -6.29 -8.39 -0.67
C ILE A 142 -7.20 -7.15 -0.63
N PRO A 143 -7.31 -6.47 0.52
CA PRO A 143 -8.03 -5.21 0.63
C PRO A 143 -7.57 -4.17 -0.39
N ALA A 144 -8.52 -3.38 -0.91
CA ALA A 144 -8.25 -2.43 -1.99
C ALA A 144 -7.20 -1.36 -1.63
N ASP A 145 -7.20 -0.92 -0.38
CA ASP A 145 -6.23 0.01 0.20
C ASP A 145 -4.83 -0.59 0.30
N LEU A 146 -4.69 -1.83 0.78
CA LEU A 146 -3.40 -2.52 0.79
C LEU A 146 -2.86 -2.72 -0.63
N GLN A 147 -3.71 -3.14 -1.56
CA GLN A 147 -3.32 -3.30 -2.95
C GLN A 147 -2.89 -1.97 -3.57
N TYR A 148 -3.62 -0.89 -3.29
CA TYR A 148 -3.28 0.45 -3.75
C TYR A 148 -1.93 0.92 -3.20
N PHE A 149 -1.72 0.81 -1.88
CA PHE A 149 -0.48 1.25 -1.24
C PHE A 149 0.74 0.48 -1.72
N SER A 150 0.62 -0.84 -1.88
CA SER A 150 1.70 -1.69 -2.37
C SER A 150 2.01 -1.45 -3.86
N SER A 151 0.99 -1.24 -4.68
CA SER A 151 1.12 -1.00 -6.12
C SER A 151 1.82 0.32 -6.44
N PHE A 152 1.48 1.39 -5.72
CA PHE A 152 2.06 2.73 -5.92
C PHE A 152 3.24 3.04 -4.98
N ALA A 153 3.70 2.04 -4.22
CA ALA A 153 4.79 2.16 -3.26
C ALA A 153 4.61 3.33 -2.27
N LEU A 154 3.37 3.54 -1.83
CA LEU A 154 3.01 4.63 -0.95
C LEU A 154 3.66 4.48 0.43
N SER A 155 3.92 5.60 1.07
CA SER A 155 4.62 5.66 2.35
C SER A 155 3.82 6.44 3.39
N TRP A 156 3.84 5.97 4.63
CA TRP A 156 3.22 6.65 5.77
C TRP A 156 4.07 6.52 7.02
N ILE A 157 3.80 7.37 7.99
CA ILE A 157 4.40 7.31 9.31
C ILE A 157 3.39 6.72 10.27
N PHE A 158 3.83 5.74 11.04
CA PHE A 158 3.11 5.14 12.16
C PHE A 158 3.78 5.51 13.48
N SER A 159 2.98 5.83 14.49
CA SER A 159 3.44 5.97 15.88
C SER A 159 2.31 5.59 16.82
N TRP A 160 2.61 5.34 18.08
CA TRP A 160 1.59 5.02 19.08
C TRP A 160 1.98 5.59 20.44
N GLN A 161 0.97 5.88 21.27
CA GLN A 161 1.15 6.33 22.65
C GLN A 161 0.14 5.65 23.57
N TYR A 162 0.45 5.57 24.85
CA TYR A 162 -0.52 5.14 25.86
C TYR A 162 -1.53 6.25 26.14
N ARG A 163 -2.81 5.88 26.14
CA ARG A 163 -3.92 6.75 26.56
C ARG A 163 -4.85 5.98 27.49
N TYR A 164 -5.41 6.67 28.47
CA TYR A 164 -6.49 6.12 29.29
C TYR A 164 -7.78 6.08 28.47
N SER A 165 -8.47 4.95 28.50
CA SER A 165 -9.78 4.81 27.88
C SER A 165 -10.79 5.71 28.58
N LYS A 166 -11.68 6.31 27.80
CA LYS A 166 -12.81 7.08 28.34
C LYS A 166 -13.87 6.08 28.77
N THR A 167 -14.11 5.95 30.07
CA THR A 167 -15.21 5.14 30.60
C THR A 167 -16.41 6.04 30.85
N GLU A 168 -17.53 5.78 30.15
CA GLU A 168 -18.80 6.50 30.39
C GLU A 168 -19.41 6.12 31.75
N LYS A 169 -19.13 4.90 32.23
CA LYS A 169 -19.63 4.38 33.50
C LYS A 169 -18.77 4.91 34.64
N THR A 170 -19.39 5.66 35.55
CA THR A 170 -18.75 6.32 36.71
C THR A 170 -18.00 5.40 37.66
N ASN A 171 -18.31 4.10 37.68
CA ASN A 171 -17.72 3.13 38.60
C ASN A 171 -16.65 2.22 37.97
N GLN A 172 -16.19 2.50 36.75
CA GLN A 172 -15.15 1.68 36.10
C GLN A 172 -13.82 2.44 36.06
N TYR A 173 -12.75 1.78 36.51
CA TYR A 173 -11.40 2.32 36.38
C TYR A 173 -11.02 2.44 34.90
N PRO A 174 -10.40 3.57 34.48
CA PRO A 174 -9.97 3.73 33.11
C PRO A 174 -8.89 2.70 32.77
N SER A 175 -9.07 1.98 31.67
CA SER A 175 -8.07 1.03 31.18
C SER A 175 -6.98 1.74 30.38
N LEU A 176 -5.73 1.32 30.54
CA LEU A 176 -4.63 1.83 29.72
C LEU A 176 -4.70 1.16 28.33
N GLN A 177 -4.78 1.96 27.29
CA GLN A 177 -4.86 1.50 25.91
C GLN A 177 -3.71 2.06 25.08
N ARG A 178 -3.29 1.30 24.07
CA ARG A 178 -2.39 1.80 23.03
C ARG A 178 -3.22 2.50 21.97
N HIS A 179 -2.93 3.77 21.76
CA HIS A 179 -3.59 4.59 20.75
C HIS A 179 -2.63 4.82 19.59
N ALA A 180 -3.00 4.32 18.42
CA ALA A 180 -2.23 4.47 17.19
C ALA A 180 -2.45 5.86 16.57
N PHE A 181 -1.42 6.38 15.93
CA PHE A 181 -1.44 7.59 15.13
C PHE A 181 -0.75 7.30 13.81
N VAL A 182 -1.42 7.66 12.72
CA VAL A 182 -0.86 7.60 11.38
C VAL A 182 -0.77 8.99 10.80
N LYS A 183 0.25 9.22 9.99
CA LYS A 183 0.48 10.50 9.32
C LYS A 183 1.00 10.25 7.91
N TRP A 184 0.48 11.00 6.95
CA TRP A 184 1.00 10.96 5.59
C TRP A 184 2.44 11.46 5.53
N TRP A 185 3.27 10.77 4.76
CA TRP A 185 4.64 11.20 4.53
C TRP A 185 4.69 12.24 3.42
N THR A 186 4.78 13.52 3.77
CA THR A 186 4.71 14.65 2.83
C THR A 186 5.86 14.71 1.82
N GLN A 187 6.97 14.00 2.07
CA GLN A 187 8.06 13.87 1.11
C GLN A 187 7.75 12.83 0.01
N PHE A 188 6.67 12.05 0.15
CA PHE A 188 6.20 11.17 -0.91
C PHE A 188 5.55 11.99 -2.01
N ASP A 189 5.94 11.70 -3.25
CA ASP A 189 5.39 12.31 -4.45
C ASP A 189 3.98 11.79 -4.74
N SER A 190 2.97 12.56 -4.30
CA SER A 190 1.55 12.22 -4.45
C SER A 190 1.11 12.08 -5.91
N SER A 191 1.85 12.65 -6.88
CA SER A 191 1.51 12.54 -8.30
C SER A 191 1.61 11.10 -8.83
N LYS A 192 2.39 10.23 -8.16
CA LYS A 192 2.56 8.83 -8.55
C LYS A 192 1.30 7.98 -8.39
N ALA A 193 0.38 8.43 -7.54
CA ALA A 193 -0.87 7.75 -7.24
C ALA A 193 -2.06 8.67 -7.55
N ASP A 194 -1.93 9.48 -8.61
CA ASP A 194 -3.03 10.26 -9.11
C ASP A 194 -4.02 9.39 -9.93
N PRO A 195 -5.20 9.92 -10.28
CA PRO A 195 -6.19 9.19 -11.07
C PRO A 195 -5.68 8.69 -12.44
N GLU A 196 -4.76 9.40 -13.10
CA GLU A 196 -4.24 9.02 -14.42
C GLU A 196 -3.26 7.84 -14.30
N GLN A 197 -2.39 7.86 -13.29
CA GLN A 197 -1.50 6.76 -12.93
C GLN A 197 -2.29 5.51 -12.56
N VAL A 198 -3.44 5.66 -11.88
CA VAL A 198 -4.35 4.55 -11.62
C VAL A 198 -4.91 3.95 -12.90
N LYS A 199 -5.33 4.77 -13.87
CA LYS A 199 -5.79 4.25 -15.18
C LYS A 199 -4.67 3.50 -15.90
N LEU A 200 -3.45 4.03 -15.88
CA LEU A 200 -2.29 3.40 -16.48
C LEU A 200 -1.97 2.06 -15.81
N TRP A 201 -2.08 1.98 -14.47
CA TRP A 201 -1.82 0.76 -13.72
C TRP A 201 -2.81 -0.37 -14.06
N PHE A 202 -4.11 -0.08 -14.16
CA PHE A 202 -5.09 -1.10 -14.56
C PHE A 202 -4.93 -1.57 -16.01
N ARG A 203 -4.38 -0.73 -16.89
CA ARG A 203 -4.05 -1.16 -18.26
C ARG A 203 -2.93 -2.20 -18.28
N SER A 204 -1.99 -2.13 -17.34
CA SER A 204 -0.93 -3.13 -17.21
C SER A 204 -1.32 -4.32 -16.34
N HIS A 205 -2.34 -4.19 -15.50
CA HIS A 205 -2.82 -5.25 -14.61
C HIS A 205 -4.34 -5.48 -14.75
N PRO A 206 -4.80 -5.96 -15.92
CA PRO A 206 -6.22 -6.19 -16.19
C PRO A 206 -6.84 -7.26 -15.27
N GLU A 207 -6.03 -8.13 -14.65
CA GLU A 207 -6.48 -9.17 -13.73
C GLU A 207 -7.13 -8.64 -12.45
N PHE A 208 -6.81 -7.42 -12.04
CA PHE A 208 -7.42 -6.78 -10.87
C PHE A 208 -8.65 -5.94 -11.21
N LEU A 209 -8.99 -5.81 -12.50
CA LEU A 209 -10.19 -5.10 -12.91
C LEU A 209 -11.41 -5.90 -12.49
N LYS A 210 -12.35 -5.21 -11.85
CA LYS A 210 -13.70 -5.73 -11.61
C LYS A 210 -14.31 -6.10 -12.96
N ALA A 211 -14.90 -7.29 -13.04
CA ALA A 211 -15.68 -7.68 -14.20
C ALA A 211 -16.73 -6.59 -14.50
N ALA A 212 -16.86 -6.24 -15.78
CA ALA A 212 -17.90 -5.32 -16.22
C ALA A 212 -19.25 -5.82 -15.70
N ASP A 213 -20.11 -4.90 -15.26
CA ASP A 213 -21.49 -5.27 -14.97
C ASP A 213 -22.11 -5.92 -16.22
N PRO A 214 -23.11 -6.81 -16.06
CA PRO A 214 -23.68 -7.54 -17.19
C PRO A 214 -24.09 -6.60 -18.34
N GLU A 215 -24.63 -5.42 -18.01
CA GLU A 215 -25.04 -4.40 -18.98
C GLU A 215 -23.85 -3.79 -19.75
N THR A 216 -22.77 -3.38 -19.08
CA THR A 216 -21.57 -2.89 -19.75
C THR A 216 -20.89 -4.01 -20.54
N SER A 217 -20.96 -5.26 -20.09
CA SER A 217 -20.40 -6.40 -20.85
C SER A 217 -21.12 -6.60 -22.18
N VAL A 218 -22.45 -6.48 -22.21
CA VAL A 218 -23.26 -6.52 -23.44
C VAL A 218 -22.87 -5.35 -24.34
N PHE A 219 -22.82 -4.14 -23.80
CA PHE A 219 -22.42 -2.96 -24.55
C PHE A 219 -20.99 -3.06 -25.13
N LEU A 220 -20.03 -3.58 -24.37
CA LEU A 220 -18.66 -3.77 -24.83
C LEU A 220 -18.55 -4.83 -25.92
N ASN A 221 -19.30 -5.93 -25.79
CA ASN A 221 -19.39 -6.95 -26.83
C ASN A 221 -19.99 -6.39 -28.12
N GLN A 222 -21.10 -5.64 -28.02
CA GLN A 222 -21.69 -4.95 -29.16
C GLN A 222 -20.70 -3.98 -29.79
N LYS A 223 -20.06 -3.11 -28.99
CA LYS A 223 -19.04 -2.17 -29.45
C LYS A 223 -17.89 -2.88 -30.17
N SER A 224 -17.44 -4.03 -29.67
CA SER A 224 -16.38 -4.82 -30.31
C SER A 224 -16.82 -5.34 -31.68
N HIS A 225 -18.06 -5.83 -31.79
CA HIS A 225 -18.64 -6.32 -33.04
C HIS A 225 -18.74 -5.19 -34.08
N LEU A 226 -19.22 -4.03 -33.66
CA LEU A 226 -19.28 -2.83 -34.52
C LEU A 226 -17.89 -2.38 -34.97
N THR A 227 -16.91 -2.41 -34.07
CA THR A 227 -15.53 -2.04 -34.41
C THR A 227 -14.92 -3.00 -35.43
N ALA A 228 -15.11 -4.31 -35.25
CA ALA A 228 -14.65 -5.32 -36.18
C ALA A 228 -15.33 -5.19 -37.56
N PHE A 229 -16.64 -4.94 -37.57
CA PHE A 229 -17.42 -4.73 -38.79
C PHE A 229 -16.97 -3.47 -39.55
N LEU A 230 -16.71 -2.36 -38.85
CA LEU A 230 -16.18 -1.15 -39.45
C LEU A 230 -14.75 -1.35 -39.97
N ALA A 231 -13.88 -2.03 -39.21
CA ALA A 231 -12.50 -2.32 -39.61
C ALA A 231 -12.41 -3.21 -40.87
N GLY A 232 -13.41 -4.06 -41.11
CA GLY A 232 -13.49 -4.89 -42.32
C GLY A 232 -13.87 -4.13 -43.61
N SER A 233 -14.19 -2.83 -43.53
CA SER A 233 -14.64 -2.05 -44.67
C SER A 233 -13.47 -1.66 -45.58
N THR A 234 -13.34 -2.31 -46.73
CA THR A 234 -12.22 -2.08 -47.68
C THR A 234 -12.42 -0.88 -48.60
N SER A 235 -13.65 -0.34 -48.69
CA SER A 235 -13.96 0.81 -49.53
C SER A 235 -14.90 1.78 -48.81
N LYS A 236 -14.85 3.06 -49.23
CA LYS A 236 -15.72 4.12 -48.69
C LYS A 236 -17.21 3.79 -48.85
N GLU A 237 -17.59 3.14 -49.93
CA GLU A 237 -18.97 2.73 -50.22
C GLU A 237 -19.43 1.63 -49.26
N VAL A 238 -18.59 0.62 -49.02
CA VAL A 238 -18.86 -0.45 -48.04
C VAL A 238 -18.96 0.14 -46.64
N LEU A 239 -18.05 1.05 -46.27
CA LEU A 239 -18.10 1.72 -44.96
C LEU A 239 -19.41 2.50 -44.78
N ALA A 240 -19.86 3.25 -45.79
CA ALA A 240 -21.10 4.02 -45.72
C ALA A 240 -22.33 3.11 -45.61
N LYS A 241 -22.32 1.96 -46.30
CA LYS A 241 -23.37 0.93 -46.17
C LYS A 241 -23.36 0.32 -44.77
N ASN A 242 -22.20 -0.05 -44.27
CA ASN A 242 -22.01 -0.63 -42.95
C ASN A 242 -22.49 0.31 -41.85
N LEU A 243 -22.16 1.60 -41.92
CA LEU A 243 -22.63 2.59 -40.95
C LEU A 243 -24.16 2.73 -40.92
N LYS A 244 -24.83 2.64 -42.08
CA LYS A 244 -26.30 2.67 -42.13
C LYS A 244 -26.92 1.44 -41.45
N GLU A 245 -26.35 0.27 -41.68
CA GLU A 245 -26.82 -0.99 -41.08
C GLU A 245 -26.63 -0.97 -39.54
N VAL A 246 -25.47 -0.49 -39.07
CA VAL A 246 -25.19 -0.29 -37.64
C VAL A 246 -26.19 0.66 -36.98
N LEU A 247 -26.49 1.80 -37.61
CA LEU A 247 -27.49 2.74 -37.10
C LEU A 247 -28.88 2.10 -37.00
N GLN A 248 -29.26 1.27 -37.97
CA GLN A 248 -30.55 0.59 -37.97
C GLN A 248 -30.65 -0.46 -36.85
N MET A 249 -29.57 -1.21 -36.57
CA MET A 249 -29.54 -2.16 -35.46
C MET A 249 -29.70 -1.48 -34.10
N LEU A 250 -29.00 -0.36 -33.88
CA LEU A 250 -29.09 0.39 -32.61
C LEU A 250 -30.49 0.94 -32.35
N GLN A 251 -31.21 1.41 -33.39
CA GLN A 251 -32.58 1.90 -33.25
C GLN A 251 -33.58 0.80 -32.87
N GLN A 252 -33.42 -0.41 -33.41
CA GLN A 252 -34.29 -1.55 -33.08
C GLN A 252 -34.14 -2.00 -31.61
N GLU A 253 -32.94 -1.89 -31.05
CA GLU A 253 -32.68 -2.26 -29.65
C GLU A 253 -33.20 -1.20 -28.65
N GLU A 254 -33.12 0.08 -28.99
CA GLU A 254 -33.70 1.16 -28.17
C GLU A 254 -35.22 0.96 -28.00
N GLU A 255 -35.92 0.59 -29.07
CA GLU A 255 -37.35 0.27 -29.05
C GLU A 255 -37.67 -0.99 -28.23
N ALA A 256 -36.81 -2.03 -28.31
CA ALA A 256 -37.00 -3.26 -27.54
C ALA A 256 -36.76 -3.06 -26.03
N SER A 257 -35.75 -2.27 -25.64
CA SER A 257 -35.41 -2.02 -24.23
C SER A 257 -36.46 -1.20 -23.48
N SER A 258 -37.18 -0.30 -24.17
CA SER A 258 -38.28 0.48 -23.62
C SER A 258 -39.45 -0.39 -23.14
N SER A 259 -39.62 -1.59 -23.73
CA SER A 259 -40.77 -2.46 -23.47
C SER A 259 -40.62 -3.41 -22.25
N LYS A 260 -39.51 -3.35 -21.50
CA LYS A 260 -39.23 -4.31 -20.42
C LYS A 260 -39.10 -3.74 -18.99
N LYS A 261 -39.47 -2.48 -18.77
CA LYS A 261 -39.54 -1.93 -17.41
C LYS A 261 -40.87 -2.27 -16.73
N GLU A 262 -41.02 -3.49 -16.24
CA GLU A 262 -41.97 -3.79 -15.15
C GLU A 262 -41.64 -5.16 -14.51
N GLU A 263 -41.43 -5.11 -13.18
CA GLU A 263 -41.39 -6.25 -12.22
C GLU A 263 -40.14 -7.16 -12.31
N THR A 264 -39.45 -7.56 -11.23
CA THR A 264 -39.89 -7.89 -9.88
C THR A 264 -38.71 -7.75 -8.90
N SER A 265 -39.00 -7.23 -7.70
CA SER A 265 -38.15 -7.24 -6.51
C SER A 265 -38.12 -8.64 -5.91
N SER A 266 -36.95 -9.23 -5.69
CA SER A 266 -36.81 -10.39 -4.81
C SER A 266 -35.63 -10.21 -3.87
N ALA A 267 -35.94 -10.28 -2.58
CA ALA A 267 -35.02 -10.17 -1.46
C ALA A 267 -33.97 -11.30 -1.51
N GLU A 268 -32.71 -10.93 -1.34
CA GLU A 268 -31.63 -11.89 -1.11
C GLU A 268 -31.45 -12.03 0.40
N GLU A 269 -31.63 -13.26 0.86
CA GLU A 269 -31.49 -13.71 2.23
C GLU A 269 -30.02 -13.69 2.66
N GLU A 270 -29.81 -13.41 3.94
CA GLU A 270 -28.51 -13.36 4.62
C GLU A 270 -27.81 -14.73 4.55
N GLU A 271 -26.85 -14.89 3.64
CA GLU A 271 -25.88 -15.99 3.75
C GLU A 271 -24.86 -15.63 4.85
N GLU A 272 -24.96 -16.31 5.98
CA GLU A 272 -23.93 -16.33 7.01
C GLU A 272 -22.61 -16.84 6.42
N ASP A 273 -21.64 -15.93 6.33
CA ASP A 273 -20.29 -16.15 5.81
C ASP A 273 -19.52 -17.24 6.60
N PRO A 274 -19.19 -18.40 5.98
CA PRO A 274 -18.47 -19.49 6.64
C PRO A 274 -16.96 -19.21 6.86
N PHE A 275 -16.47 -18.00 6.56
CA PHE A 275 -15.02 -17.72 6.47
C PHE A 275 -14.22 -17.80 7.79
N TYR A 276 -14.88 -17.92 8.94
CA TYR A 276 -14.20 -17.96 10.25
C TYR A 276 -13.85 -19.36 10.80
N GLN A 277 -13.99 -20.45 10.05
CA GLN A 277 -13.78 -21.79 10.61
C GLN A 277 -12.38 -22.41 10.44
N ASN A 278 -11.38 -21.69 9.91
CA ASN A 278 -10.08 -22.28 9.63
C ASN A 278 -8.92 -21.48 10.23
N GLU A 279 -8.96 -21.22 11.55
CA GLU A 279 -7.74 -21.00 12.32
C GLU A 279 -7.55 -22.23 13.22
N ASP A 280 -6.75 -23.18 12.73
CA ASP A 280 -6.39 -24.42 13.41
C ASP A 280 -5.97 -24.15 14.87
N ASP A 281 -6.83 -24.58 15.78
CA ASP A 281 -6.62 -24.69 17.23
C ASP A 281 -5.51 -25.71 17.55
N CYS A 282 -4.25 -25.34 17.33
CA CYS A 282 -3.12 -26.14 17.79
C CYS A 282 -2.69 -25.72 19.20
N PHE A 283 -3.62 -25.75 20.16
CA PHE A 283 -3.30 -25.82 21.58
C PHE A 283 -2.86 -27.25 21.91
N GLY A 284 -1.62 -27.57 21.58
CA GLY A 284 -1.09 -28.92 21.69
C GLY A 284 0.36 -28.96 22.16
N ILE A 285 0.66 -28.40 23.33
CA ILE A 285 1.88 -28.76 24.06
C ILE A 285 1.52 -29.00 25.52
N CYS A 286 1.14 -30.24 25.84
CA CYS A 286 1.18 -30.73 27.21
C CYS A 286 2.65 -30.85 27.59
N LEU A 287 3.10 -30.00 28.50
CA LEU A 287 4.37 -30.17 29.20
C LEU A 287 4.04 -30.90 30.50
N ASP A 288 4.45 -32.16 30.58
CA ASP A 288 4.56 -32.92 31.84
C ASP A 288 5.53 -32.24 32.82
#